data_AF-A0A4V2XVY1-F1
#
_entry.id   AF-A0A4V2XVY1-F1
#
_cell.length_a   1.000
_cell.length_b   1.000
_cell.length_c   1.000
_cell.angle_alpha   90.00
_cell.angle_beta   90.00
_cell.angle_gamma   90.00
#
_symmetry.space_group_name_H-M   'P 1'
#
loop_
_entity.id
_entity.type
_entity.pdbx_description
1 polymer ?
#
loop_
_entity_poly.entity_id
_entity_poly.type
_entity_poly.pdbx_seq_one_letter_code
_entity_poly.pdbx_strand_id
1 'polypeptide(L)'
;MAMKLSSQVGAAPAQPGHVRAQLLATEHWSLLATRSQTWSEVMGRITIHLTVSSAAIVALALVAQASGFGARFQGLAIGLAAIVLLLGTLTAVRVYNASTDDLALVWG
;
A
#
# COMPACT_ATOMS: atom_id res chain seq x y z
N MET A 1 -57.66 -31.30 -9.67
CA MET A 1 -56.70 -32.35 -10.08
C MET A 1 -55.58 -31.70 -10.90
N ALA A 2 -54.57 -31.15 -10.23
CA ALA A 2 -53.22 -30.82 -10.74
C ALA A 2 -52.49 -29.99 -9.67
N MET A 3 -52.10 -30.67 -8.59
CA MET A 3 -51.21 -30.16 -7.56
C MET A 3 -50.06 -31.17 -7.48
N LYS A 4 -48.82 -30.66 -7.42
CA LYS A 4 -47.51 -31.38 -7.48
C LYS A 4 -46.93 -31.67 -8.86
N LEU A 5 -46.30 -30.65 -9.44
CA LEU A 5 -44.97 -30.78 -10.04
C LEU A 5 -44.09 -29.81 -9.23
N SER A 6 -43.71 -30.16 -7.99
CA SER A 6 -42.44 -30.85 -7.74
C SER A 6 -41.27 -30.17 -8.46
N SER A 7 -40.98 -28.93 -8.04
CA SER A 7 -39.65 -28.34 -8.11
C SER A 7 -38.68 -29.13 -7.21
N GLN A 8 -38.44 -30.40 -7.54
CA GLN A 8 -37.32 -31.17 -7.04
C GLN A 8 -36.15 -30.93 -8.00
N VAL A 9 -35.62 -29.70 -7.97
CA VAL A 9 -34.20 -29.50 -8.22
C VAL A 9 -33.53 -30.10 -6.99
N GLY A 10 -33.34 -31.43 -7.04
CA GLY A 10 -32.56 -32.12 -6.04
C GLY A 10 -31.22 -31.42 -5.95
N ALA A 11 -30.91 -30.89 -4.77
CA ALA A 11 -29.56 -30.46 -4.44
C ALA A 11 -28.68 -31.70 -4.58
N ALA A 12 -28.07 -31.88 -5.75
CA ALA A 12 -27.04 -32.87 -5.95
C ALA A 12 -26.00 -32.62 -4.85
N PRO A 13 -25.55 -33.66 -4.11
CA PRO A 13 -24.54 -33.48 -3.07
C PRO A 13 -23.35 -32.79 -3.73
N ALA A 14 -22.99 -31.60 -3.23
CA ALA A 14 -21.87 -30.84 -3.75
C ALA A 14 -20.65 -31.77 -3.79
N GLN A 15 -20.21 -32.16 -4.99
CA GLN A 15 -19.08 -33.06 -5.11
C GLN A 15 -17.90 -32.42 -4.36
N PRO A 16 -17.10 -33.19 -3.59
CA PRO A 16 -16.03 -32.64 -2.76
C PRO A 16 -15.08 -31.68 -3.49
N GLY A 17 -14.94 -31.83 -4.81
CA GLY A 17 -14.16 -30.92 -5.66
C GLY A 17 -14.69 -29.49 -5.74
N HIS A 18 -16.01 -29.27 -5.79
CA HIS A 18 -16.59 -27.93 -5.88
C HIS A 18 -16.38 -27.12 -4.58
N VAL A 19 -16.53 -27.78 -3.43
CA VAL A 19 -16.29 -27.16 -2.12
C VAL A 19 -14.82 -26.80 -1.94
N ARG A 20 -13.89 -27.68 -2.34
CA ARG A 20 -12.45 -27.39 -2.32
C ARG A 20 -12.07 -26.25 -3.25
N ALA A 21 -12.61 -26.20 -4.45
CA ALA A 21 -12.37 -25.11 -5.40
C ALA A 21 -12.87 -23.76 -4.86
N GLN A 22 -14.03 -23.75 -4.20
CA GLN A 22 -14.55 -22.55 -3.57
C GLN A 22 -13.69 -22.11 -2.37
N LEU A 23 -13.23 -23.04 -1.54
CA LEU A 23 -12.32 -22.76 -0.44
C LEU A 23 -11.00 -22.16 -0.95
N LEU A 24 -10.37 -22.81 -1.95
CA LEU A 24 -9.16 -22.29 -2.59
C LEU A 24 -9.37 -20.90 -3.20
N ALA A 25 -10.53 -20.66 -3.80
CA ALA A 25 -10.88 -19.33 -4.31
C ALA A 25 -10.94 -18.31 -3.16
N THR A 26 -11.61 -18.63 -2.04
CA THR A 26 -11.69 -17.73 -0.89
C THR A 26 -10.31 -17.44 -0.28
N GLU A 27 -9.45 -18.46 -0.12
CA GLU A 27 -8.06 -18.29 0.31
C GLU A 27 -7.25 -17.46 -0.69
N HIS A 28 -7.47 -17.65 -2.00
CA HIS A 28 -6.79 -16.88 -3.03
C HIS A 28 -7.18 -15.39 -2.98
N TRP A 29 -8.49 -15.11 -2.82
CA TRP A 29 -8.98 -13.74 -2.68
C TRP A 29 -8.51 -13.08 -1.38
N SER A 30 -8.43 -13.82 -0.27
CA SER A 30 -7.91 -13.28 0.98
C SER A 30 -6.43 -12.92 0.88
N LEU A 31 -5.60 -13.76 0.27
CA LEU A 31 -4.18 -13.48 0.02
C LEU A 31 -3.97 -12.28 -0.92
N LEU A 32 -4.74 -12.22 -2.02
CA LEU A 32 -4.71 -11.07 -2.92
C LEU A 32 -5.09 -9.77 -2.21
N ALA A 33 -6.12 -9.81 -1.37
CA ALA A 33 -6.55 -8.66 -0.59
C ALA A 33 -5.44 -8.17 0.36
N THR A 34 -4.81 -9.07 1.12
CA THR A 34 -3.68 -8.72 2.01
C THR A 34 -2.53 -8.08 1.22
N ARG A 35 -2.17 -8.64 0.06
CA ARG A 35 -1.11 -8.08 -0.80
C ARG A 35 -1.46 -6.70 -1.35
N SER A 36 -2.71 -6.49 -1.76
CA SER A 36 -3.15 -5.18 -2.23
C SER A 36 -3.10 -4.11 -1.14
N GLN A 37 -3.31 -4.49 0.13
CA GLN A 37 -3.24 -3.58 1.26
C GLN A 37 -1.81 -3.13 1.54
N THR A 38 -0.83 -4.04 1.52
CA THR A 38 0.59 -3.69 1.68
C THR A 38 1.08 -2.82 0.53
N TRP A 39 0.68 -3.12 -0.70
CA TRP A 39 1.00 -2.29 -1.86
C TRP A 39 0.44 -0.86 -1.73
N SER A 40 -0.81 -0.73 -1.30
CA SER A 40 -1.47 0.57 -1.09
C SER A 40 -0.78 1.40 -0.01
N GLU A 41 -0.36 0.77 1.08
CA GLU A 41 0.39 1.44 2.14
C GLU A 41 1.74 1.97 1.63
N VAL A 42 2.51 1.14 0.92
CA VAL A 42 3.82 1.52 0.38
C VAL A 42 3.69 2.68 -0.62
N MET A 43 2.75 2.59 -1.57
CA MET A 43 2.49 3.65 -2.54
C MET A 43 2.01 4.94 -1.87
N GLY A 44 1.19 4.83 -0.82
CA GLY A 44 0.77 5.96 0.00
C GLY A 44 1.95 6.67 0.67
N ARG A 45 2.88 5.91 1.27
CA ARG A 45 4.09 6.49 1.91
C ARG A 45 5.00 7.18 0.90
N ILE A 46 5.21 6.57 -0.26
CA ILE A 46 6.00 7.17 -1.35
C ILE A 46 5.34 8.48 -1.81
N THR A 47 4.02 8.47 -2.02
CA THR A 47 3.27 9.66 -2.43
C THR A 47 3.44 10.79 -1.41
N ILE A 48 3.24 10.51 -0.13
CA ILE A 48 3.41 11.49 0.95
C ILE A 48 4.85 12.05 0.94
N HIS A 49 5.87 11.20 0.80
CA HIS A 49 7.26 11.64 0.75
C HIS A 49 7.53 12.58 -0.45
N LEU A 50 7.03 12.24 -1.64
CA LEU A 50 7.16 13.08 -2.84
C LEU A 50 6.40 14.40 -2.70
N THR A 51 5.20 14.39 -2.11
CA THR A 51 4.43 15.61 -1.83
C THR A 51 5.16 16.52 -0.86
N VAL A 52 5.68 15.98 0.25
CA VAL A 52 6.45 16.76 1.23
C VAL A 52 7.73 17.31 0.62
N SER A 53 8.45 16.51 -0.18
CA SER A 53 9.67 16.94 -0.87
C SER A 53 9.40 18.08 -1.86
N SER A 54 8.32 17.95 -2.64
CA SER A 54 7.88 19.00 -3.57
C SER A 54 7.54 20.29 -2.83
N ALA A 55 6.72 20.20 -1.77
CA ALA A 55 6.36 21.35 -0.95
C ALA A 55 7.58 22.01 -0.28
N ALA A 56 8.55 21.22 0.18
CA ALA A 56 9.78 21.73 0.78
C ALA A 56 10.61 22.53 -0.24
N ILE A 57 10.78 22.02 -1.46
CA ILE A 57 11.50 22.73 -2.53
C ILE A 57 10.79 24.04 -2.88
N VAL A 58 9.46 24.01 -3.04
CA VAL A 58 8.66 25.21 -3.31
C VAL A 58 8.80 26.23 -2.18
N ALA A 59 8.70 25.81 -0.92
CA ALA A 59 8.86 26.67 0.24
C ALA A 59 10.26 27.33 0.27
N LEU A 60 11.32 26.56 -0.02
CA LEU A 60 12.67 27.10 -0.09
C LEU A 60 12.83 28.12 -1.22
N ALA A 61 12.26 27.86 -2.40
CA ALA A 61 12.29 28.81 -3.51
C ALA A 61 11.60 30.14 -3.14
N LEU A 62 10.44 30.08 -2.49
CA LEU A 62 9.71 31.28 -2.04
C LEU A 62 10.49 32.08 -1.00
N VAL A 63 11.08 31.40 -0.01
CA VAL A 63 11.89 32.07 1.03
C VAL A 63 13.16 32.68 0.44
N ALA A 64 13.84 31.97 -0.46
CA ALA A 64 15.00 32.50 -1.17
C ALA A 64 14.65 33.76 -1.97
N GLN A 65 13.50 33.77 -2.65
CA GLN A 65 13.04 34.94 -3.41
C GLN A 65 12.71 36.14 -2.51
N ALA A 66 12.15 35.91 -1.33
CA ALA A 66 11.74 36.98 -0.41
C ALA A 66 12.89 37.54 0.44
N SER A 67 13.87 36.71 0.81
CA SER A 67 14.90 37.06 1.80
C SER A 67 16.35 36.87 1.33
N GLY A 68 16.56 36.31 0.13
CA GLY A 68 17.88 35.95 -0.38
C GLY A 68 18.50 34.72 0.29
N PHE A 69 19.75 34.43 -0.06
CA PHE A 69 20.48 33.23 0.37
C PHE A 69 21.33 33.44 1.64
N GLY A 70 20.76 34.07 2.67
CA GLY A 70 21.47 34.34 3.93
C GLY A 70 21.56 33.14 4.89
N ALA A 71 22.20 33.33 6.05
CA ALA A 71 22.35 32.29 7.08
C ALA A 71 21.01 31.70 7.57
N ARG A 72 19.95 32.53 7.63
CA ARG A 72 18.60 32.08 8.01
C ARG A 72 18.00 31.11 6.98
N PHE A 73 18.21 31.38 5.69
CA PHE A 73 17.81 30.47 4.61
C PHE A 73 18.57 29.15 4.71
N GLN A 74 19.88 29.18 4.96
CA GLN A 74 20.67 27.96 5.15
C GLN A 74 20.16 27.11 6.32
N GLY A 75 19.84 27.73 7.46
CA GLY A 75 19.25 27.02 8.60
C GLY A 75 17.93 26.34 8.25
N LEU A 76 17.04 27.04 7.54
CA LEU A 76 15.77 26.47 7.05
C LEU A 76 16.00 25.33 6.06
N ALA A 77 16.91 25.50 5.09
CA ALA A 77 17.24 24.51 4.08
C ALA A 77 17.79 23.23 4.71
N ILE A 78 18.71 23.36 5.66
CA ILE A 78 19.26 22.22 6.41
C ILE A 78 18.15 21.52 7.21
N GLY A 79 17.29 22.28 7.89
CA GLY A 79 16.17 21.73 8.66
C GLY A 79 15.18 20.96 7.80
N LEU A 80 14.73 21.56 6.68
CA LEU A 80 13.82 20.90 5.74
C LEU A 80 14.47 19.69 5.07
N ALA A 81 15.74 19.79 4.67
CA ALA A 81 16.49 18.67 4.12
C ALA A 81 16.59 17.52 5.13
N ALA A 82 16.87 17.79 6.40
CA ALA A 82 16.93 16.77 7.44
C ALA A 82 15.57 16.07 7.64
N ILE A 83 14.47 16.82 7.65
CA ILE A 83 13.12 16.26 7.76
C ILE A 83 12.78 15.39 6.55
N VAL A 84 13.04 15.88 5.33
CA VAL A 84 12.80 15.13 4.09
C VAL A 84 13.64 13.86 4.06
N LEU A 85 14.91 13.94 4.44
CA LEU A 85 15.81 12.79 4.53
C LEU A 85 15.28 11.76 5.54
N LEU A 86 14.90 12.19 6.75
CA LEU A 86 14.32 11.31 7.77
C LEU A 86 13.04 10.63 7.28
N LEU A 87 12.16 11.38 6.62
CA LEU A 87 10.92 10.82 6.08
C LEU A 87 11.20 9.82 4.95
N GLY A 88 12.21 10.11 4.12
CA GLY A 88 12.69 9.23 3.06
C GLY A 88 13.27 7.93 3.61
N THR A 89 14.10 7.99 4.66
CA THR A 89 14.67 6.79 5.29
C THR A 89 13.58 5.92 5.92
N LEU A 90 12.62 6.51 6.63
CA LEU A 90 11.47 5.78 7.19
C LEU A 90 10.64 5.10 6.10
N THR A 91 10.46 5.77 4.97
CA THR A 91 9.76 5.19 3.80
C THR A 91 10.55 4.03 3.21
N ALA A 92 11.86 4.18 3.04
CA ALA A 92 12.74 3.12 2.53
C ALA A 92 12.74 1.89 3.45
N VAL A 93 12.77 2.07 4.77
CA VAL A 93 12.66 0.98 5.74
C VAL A 93 11.32 0.25 5.59
N ARG A 94 10.20 0.97 5.41
CA ARG A 94 8.92 0.29 5.22
C ARG A 94 8.87 -0.52 3.92
N VAL A 95 9.41 0.03 2.83
CA VAL A 95 9.53 -0.68 1.53
C VAL A 95 10.36 -1.94 1.70
N TYR A 96 11.50 -1.83 2.39
CA TYR A 96 12.35 -2.97 2.70
C TYR A 96 11.60 -4.04 3.49
N ASN A 97 10.92 -3.66 4.57
CA ASN A 97 10.14 -4.60 5.39
C ASN A 97 9.03 -5.29 4.57
N ALA A 98 8.31 -4.53 3.73
CA ALA A 98 7.30 -5.12 2.85
C ALA A 98 7.91 -6.12 1.85
N SER A 99 9.10 -5.81 1.31
CA SER A 99 9.83 -6.73 0.44
C SER A 99 10.35 -7.97 1.17
N THR A 100 10.78 -7.86 2.42
CA THR A 100 11.22 -9.01 3.21
C THR A 100 10.05 -9.90 3.59
N ASP A 101 8.89 -9.32 3.91
CA ASP A 101 7.66 -10.07 4.19
C ASP A 101 7.23 -10.86 2.93
N ASP A 102 7.28 -10.24 1.75
CA ASP A 102 7.01 -10.90 0.46
C ASP A 102 8.02 -12.02 0.15
N LEU A 103 9.32 -11.80 0.42
CA LEU A 103 10.36 -12.81 0.20
C LEU A 103 10.20 -14.02 1.14
N ALA A 104 9.80 -13.79 2.39
CA ALA A 104 9.55 -14.85 3.35
C ALA A 104 8.39 -15.78 2.91
N LEU A 105 7.39 -15.25 2.20
CA LEU A 105 6.30 -16.06 1.62
C LEU A 105 6.75 -16.93 0.44
N VAL A 106 7.77 -16.51 -0.31
CA VAL A 106 8.31 -17.26 -1.45
C VAL A 106 9.33 -18.31 -1.00
N TRP A 107 10.07 -18.03 0.08
CA TRP A 107 11.06 -18.94 0.65
C TRP A 107 10.49 -19.92 1.70
N GLY A 108 9.19 -19.81 2.01
CA GLY A 108 8.45 -20.76 2.83
C GLY A 108 8.31 -22.13 2.18
#